data_AF-A0A1E1WU04-F1
#
_entry.id   AF-A0A1E1WU04-F1
#
_cell.length_a   1.000
_cell.length_b   1.000
_cell.length_c   1.000
_cell.angle_alpha   90.00
_cell.angle_beta   90.00
_cell.angle_gamma   90.00
#
_symmetry.space_group_name_H-M   'P 1'
#
loop_
_entity.id
_entity.type
_entity.pdbx_description
1 polymer ?
#
loop_
_entity_poly.entity_id
_entity_poly.type
_entity_poly.pdbx_seq_one_letter_code
_entity_poly.pdbx_strand_id
1 'polypeptide(L)'
;MVGMPGAGKTYWAKQHAAAHPEKRYNILSTGALFDRMKVDCKPYRSTYEGRWDAMVSKCAKCVLKLLEIAKGRRRNFILDQTNVYPSAQRRKLREFDGYRRVAVVVVTDEQTYRERGARREQQDGKEVPDGAIMDMKANFSLPEKGSWLDEVIFPELNEEESKKVIEQFHKEAKAAGVVRE
;
A
#
# COMPACT_ATOMS: atom_id res chain seq x y z
N MET A 1 4.76 -3.18 1.91
CA MET A 1 4.55 -1.73 2.10
C MET A 1 3.51 -1.50 3.18
N VAL A 2 3.69 -0.49 4.03
CA VAL A 2 2.74 -0.03 5.05
C VAL A 2 2.63 1.49 4.95
N GLY A 3 1.42 2.05 4.95
CA GLY A 3 1.20 3.49 4.93
C GLY A 3 -0.11 3.92 4.27
N MET A 4 -0.55 5.14 4.57
CA MET A 4 -1.83 5.71 4.09
C MET A 4 -1.86 5.85 2.55
N PRO A 5 -3.03 5.75 1.90
CA PRO A 5 -3.18 6.13 0.48
C PRO A 5 -2.58 7.50 0.20
N GLY A 6 -1.88 7.69 -0.91
CA GLY A 6 -1.21 8.97 -1.22
C GLY A 6 0.13 9.21 -0.52
N ALA A 7 0.53 8.40 0.47
CA ALA A 7 1.79 8.60 1.18
C ALA A 7 3.08 8.35 0.35
N GLY A 8 2.99 7.80 -0.87
CA GLY A 8 4.17 7.56 -1.73
C GLY A 8 4.70 6.12 -1.77
N LYS A 9 3.97 5.14 -1.22
CA LYS A 9 4.36 3.71 -1.24
C LYS A 9 4.73 3.17 -2.63
N THR A 10 3.88 3.39 -3.63
CA THR A 10 4.12 2.93 -5.00
C THR A 10 5.35 3.56 -5.61
N TYR A 11 5.61 4.85 -5.30
CA TYR A 11 6.80 5.56 -5.74
C TYR A 11 8.06 4.93 -5.15
N TRP A 12 8.08 4.68 -3.84
CA TRP A 12 9.18 3.96 -3.18
C TRP A 12 9.38 2.56 -3.76
N ALA A 13 8.31 1.79 -3.95
CA ALA A 13 8.37 0.43 -4.50
C ALA A 13 8.98 0.38 -5.91
N LYS A 14 8.56 1.30 -6.79
CA LYS A 14 9.09 1.41 -8.15
C LYS A 14 10.57 1.81 -8.16
N GLN A 15 10.97 2.79 -7.33
CA GLN A 15 12.37 3.19 -7.21
C GLN A 15 13.25 2.08 -6.64
N HIS A 16 12.81 1.41 -5.57
CA HIS A 16 13.56 0.31 -4.96
C HIS A 16 13.78 -0.84 -5.95
N ALA A 17 12.75 -1.17 -6.74
CA ALA A 17 12.87 -2.18 -7.79
C ALA A 17 13.84 -1.77 -8.91
N ALA A 18 13.83 -0.49 -9.31
CA ALA A 18 14.71 0.04 -10.35
C ALA A 18 16.17 0.13 -9.88
N ALA A 19 16.40 0.47 -8.60
CA ALA A 19 17.73 0.53 -8.00
C ALA A 19 18.39 -0.85 -7.81
N HIS A 20 17.60 -1.92 -7.81
CA HIS A 20 18.06 -3.30 -7.59
C HIS A 20 17.61 -4.24 -8.72
N PRO A 21 18.07 -4.02 -9.97
CA PRO A 21 17.64 -4.80 -11.12
C PRO A 21 18.00 -6.30 -11.00
N GLU A 22 19.08 -6.62 -10.29
CA GLU A 22 19.54 -7.98 -10.03
C GLU A 22 18.56 -8.77 -9.15
N LYS A 23 17.78 -8.09 -8.30
CA LYS A 23 16.76 -8.75 -7.46
C LYS A 23 15.50 -9.09 -8.25
N ARG A 24 15.24 -8.44 -9.39
CA ARG A 24 14.06 -8.70 -10.23
C ARG A 24 12.75 -8.72 -9.42
N TYR A 25 12.50 -7.64 -8.68
CA TYR A 25 11.32 -7.51 -7.84
C TYR A 25 10.01 -7.57 -8.65
N ASN A 26 9.05 -8.34 -8.16
CA ASN A 26 7.70 -8.43 -8.71
C ASN A 26 6.76 -7.59 -7.84
N ILE A 27 6.36 -6.43 -8.34
CA ILE A 27 5.42 -5.55 -7.64
C ILE A 27 3.99 -6.09 -7.82
N LEU A 28 3.33 -6.40 -6.71
CA LEU A 28 1.96 -6.90 -6.67
C LEU A 28 1.06 -5.79 -6.12
N SER A 29 0.33 -5.14 -7.02
CA SER A 29 -0.68 -4.12 -6.70
C SER A 29 -1.75 -4.06 -7.79
N THR A 30 -2.88 -3.41 -7.47
CA THR A 30 -3.92 -3.13 -8.45
C THR A 30 -3.40 -2.17 -9.52
N GLY A 31 -2.61 -1.16 -9.13
CA GLY A 31 -1.95 -0.24 -10.07
C GLY A 31 -1.01 -0.97 -11.04
N ALA A 32 -0.17 -1.88 -10.54
CA ALA A 32 0.73 -2.66 -11.40
C ALA A 32 -0.01 -3.59 -12.37
N LEU A 33 -1.21 -4.07 -12.00
CA LEU A 33 -2.08 -4.78 -12.93
C LEU A 33 -2.63 -3.86 -14.01
N PHE A 34 -3.18 -2.70 -13.63
CA PHE A 34 -3.72 -1.73 -14.58
C PHE A 34 -2.65 -1.23 -15.58
N ASP A 35 -1.44 -0.97 -15.11
CA ASP A 35 -0.30 -0.55 -15.95
C ASP A 35 0.02 -1.59 -17.05
N ARG A 36 -0.31 -2.86 -16.83
CA ARG A 36 -0.07 -3.97 -17.77
C ARG A 36 -1.29 -4.34 -18.61
N MET A 37 -2.50 -3.91 -18.22
CA MET A 37 -3.72 -4.20 -18.95
C MET A 37 -3.81 -3.39 -20.23
N LYS A 38 -3.99 -4.08 -21.35
CA LYS A 38 -4.16 -3.47 -22.67
C LYS A 38 -5.34 -4.13 -23.39
N VAL A 39 -6.08 -3.33 -24.15
CA VAL A 39 -7.11 -3.77 -25.09
C VAL A 39 -6.75 -3.14 -26.44
N ASP A 40 -6.66 -3.95 -27.49
CA ASP A 40 -6.23 -3.51 -28.83
C ASP A 40 -4.93 -2.70 -28.81
N CYS A 41 -3.95 -3.19 -28.03
CA CYS A 41 -2.64 -2.56 -27.82
C CYS A 41 -2.67 -1.17 -27.15
N LYS A 42 -3.84 -0.66 -26.73
CA LYS A 42 -4.00 0.61 -26.03
C LYS A 42 -4.11 0.40 -24.52
N PRO A 43 -3.64 1.37 -23.70
CA PRO A 43 -3.82 1.31 -22.25
C PRO A 43 -5.29 1.17 -21.87
N TYR A 44 -5.58 0.20 -21.01
CA TYR A 44 -6.96 -0.07 -20.59
C TYR A 44 -7.61 1.12 -19.86
N ARG A 45 -6.84 1.80 -19.01
CA ARG A 45 -7.34 2.92 -18.18
C ARG A 45 -7.93 4.06 -19.02
N SER A 46 -7.36 4.35 -20.19
CA SER A 46 -7.79 5.45 -21.05
C SER A 46 -8.92 5.07 -22.03
N THR A 47 -9.28 3.80 -22.11
CA THR A 47 -10.24 3.27 -23.08
C THR A 47 -11.48 2.67 -22.43
N TYR A 48 -11.51 2.56 -21.10
CA TYR A 48 -12.61 1.95 -20.38
C TYR A 48 -13.68 2.96 -19.99
N GLU A 49 -14.85 2.86 -20.62
CA GLU A 49 -16.03 3.70 -20.36
C GLU A 49 -17.02 3.07 -19.35
N GLY A 50 -16.68 1.90 -18.80
CA GLY A 50 -17.55 1.17 -17.88
C GLY A 50 -17.46 1.62 -16.42
N ARG A 51 -18.16 0.91 -15.52
CA ARG A 51 -18.08 1.16 -14.07
C ARG A 51 -16.66 0.88 -13.53
N TRP A 52 -15.92 1.93 -13.22
CA TRP A 52 -14.54 1.86 -12.73
C TRP A 52 -14.44 1.09 -11.41
N ASP A 53 -15.35 1.33 -10.46
CA ASP A 53 -15.35 0.68 -9.15
C ASP A 53 -15.46 -0.85 -9.25
N ALA A 54 -16.32 -1.34 -10.16
CA ALA A 54 -16.48 -2.77 -10.40
C ALA A 54 -15.18 -3.39 -10.94
N MET A 55 -14.42 -2.63 -11.75
CA MET A 55 -13.14 -3.07 -12.28
C MET A 55 -12.04 -3.06 -11.21
N VAL A 56 -11.97 -2.01 -10.39
CA VAL A 56 -11.05 -1.95 -9.25
C VAL A 56 -11.28 -3.14 -8.31
N SER A 57 -12.55 -3.48 -8.03
CA SER A 57 -12.90 -4.65 -7.24
C SER A 57 -12.44 -5.97 -7.87
N LYS A 58 -12.61 -6.14 -9.20
CA LYS A 58 -12.10 -7.31 -9.92
C LYS A 58 -10.57 -7.39 -9.87
N CYS A 59 -9.88 -6.27 -10.09
CA CYS A 59 -8.42 -6.22 -10.02
C CYS A 59 -7.91 -6.54 -8.62
N ALA A 60 -8.58 -6.05 -7.57
CA ALA A 60 -8.25 -6.41 -6.19
C ALA A 60 -8.33 -7.93 -5.97
N LYS A 61 -9.37 -8.61 -6.50
CA LYS A 61 -9.47 -10.08 -6.45
C LYS A 61 -8.35 -10.76 -7.24
N CYS A 62 -7.97 -10.23 -8.41
CA CYS A 62 -6.82 -10.73 -9.17
C CYS A 62 -5.51 -10.61 -8.39
N VAL A 63 -5.27 -9.49 -7.69
CA VAL A 63 -4.09 -9.34 -6.82
C VAL A 63 -4.07 -10.39 -5.72
N LEU A 64 -5.22 -10.68 -5.08
CA LEU A 64 -5.29 -11.76 -4.09
C LEU A 64 -4.89 -13.12 -4.70
N LYS A 65 -5.37 -13.42 -5.91
CA LYS A 65 -4.95 -14.66 -6.61
C LYS A 65 -3.46 -14.67 -6.97
N LEU A 66 -2.88 -13.52 -7.31
CA LEU A 66 -1.45 -13.40 -7.55
C LEU A 66 -0.64 -13.62 -6.28
N LEU A 67 -1.11 -13.14 -5.12
CA LEU A 67 -0.49 -13.41 -3.82
C LEU A 67 -0.47 -14.91 -3.51
N GLU A 68 -1.58 -15.60 -3.76
CA GLU A 68 -1.68 -17.06 -3.60
C GLU A 68 -0.66 -17.82 -4.45
N ILE A 69 -0.38 -17.33 -5.67
CA ILE A 69 0.63 -17.93 -6.55
C ILE A 69 2.04 -17.54 -6.08
N ALA A 70 2.23 -16.29 -5.66
CA ALA A 70 3.52 -15.72 -5.29
C ALA A 70 4.16 -16.46 -4.12
N LYS A 71 3.39 -16.82 -3.08
CA LYS A 71 3.93 -17.51 -1.91
C LYS A 71 4.63 -18.83 -2.25
N GLY A 72 4.19 -19.54 -3.30
CA GLY A 72 4.79 -20.79 -3.75
C GLY A 72 6.00 -20.64 -4.70
N ARG A 73 6.50 -19.42 -4.95
CA ARG A 73 7.51 -19.17 -6.00
C ARG A 73 8.75 -18.49 -5.44
N ARG A 74 9.93 -19.09 -5.63
CA ARG A 74 11.23 -18.52 -5.23
C ARG A 74 11.61 -17.28 -6.07
N ARG A 75 11.00 -16.13 -5.75
CA ARG A 75 11.19 -14.82 -6.39
C ARG A 75 11.08 -13.72 -5.34
N ASN A 76 11.54 -12.52 -5.69
CA ASN A 76 11.39 -11.35 -4.85
C ASN A 76 10.07 -10.64 -5.18
N PHE A 77 9.29 -10.30 -4.15
CA PHE A 77 7.98 -9.66 -4.28
C PHE A 77 7.92 -8.37 -3.47
N ILE A 78 7.25 -7.36 -4.01
CA ILE A 78 6.86 -6.16 -3.27
C ILE A 78 5.34 -6.11 -3.23
N LEU A 79 4.77 -6.23 -2.02
CA LEU A 79 3.34 -6.12 -1.82
C LEU A 79 2.97 -4.64 -1.65
N ASP A 80 2.60 -4.00 -2.75
CA ASP A 80 2.30 -2.56 -2.81
C ASP A 80 0.80 -2.31 -2.57
N GLN A 81 0.43 -2.41 -1.29
CA GLN A 81 -0.89 -2.10 -0.74
C GLN A 81 -0.72 -1.26 0.53
N THR A 82 -1.82 -0.81 1.14
CA THR A 82 -1.79 0.07 2.33
C THR A 82 -1.34 -0.63 3.60
N ASN A 83 -1.86 -1.83 3.88
CA ASN A 83 -1.50 -2.66 5.04
C ASN A 83 -1.40 -1.90 6.38
N VAL A 84 -2.31 -0.94 6.60
CA VAL A 84 -2.32 -0.13 7.83
C VAL A 84 -2.92 -0.87 9.03
N TYR A 85 -3.74 -1.90 8.78
CA TYR A 85 -4.35 -2.73 9.82
C TYR A 85 -3.40 -3.85 10.29
N PRO A 86 -3.24 -4.08 11.61
CA PRO A 86 -2.39 -5.15 12.15
C PRO A 86 -2.76 -6.54 11.61
N SER A 87 -4.07 -6.82 11.53
CA SER A 87 -4.60 -8.09 11.02
C SER A 87 -4.18 -8.35 9.57
N ALA A 88 -4.22 -7.31 8.72
CA ALA A 88 -3.81 -7.38 7.33
C ALA A 88 -2.29 -7.58 7.17
N GLN A 89 -1.48 -6.91 8.01
CA GLN A 89 -0.03 -7.08 8.04
C GLN A 89 0.35 -8.53 8.34
N ARG A 90 -0.17 -9.05 9.46
CA ARG A 90 0.14 -10.39 9.94
C ARG A 90 -0.38 -11.48 9.01
N ARG A 91 -1.63 -11.36 8.54
CA ARG A 91 -2.25 -12.36 7.64
C ARG A 91 -1.43 -12.54 6.36
N LYS A 92 -1.05 -11.43 5.70
CA LYS A 92 -0.33 -11.49 4.42
C LYS A 92 1.07 -12.05 4.58
N LEU A 93 1.85 -11.57 5.54
CA LEU A 93 3.25 -11.96 5.66
C LEU A 93 3.45 -13.36 6.24
N ARG A 94 2.49 -13.88 7.02
CA ARG A 94 2.50 -15.28 7.47
C ARG A 94 2.48 -16.29 6.33
N GLU A 95 1.84 -15.96 5.22
CA GLU A 95 1.77 -16.86 4.06
C GLU A 95 3.08 -16.96 3.29
N PHE A 96 4.03 -16.06 3.53
CA PHE A 96 5.37 -16.06 2.93
C PHE A 96 6.39 -16.66 3.90
N ASP A 97 6.04 -17.79 4.52
CA ASP A 97 6.99 -18.52 5.37
C ASP A 97 8.21 -19.00 4.56
N GLY A 98 9.39 -18.95 5.18
CA GLY A 98 10.67 -19.22 4.51
C GLY A 98 11.23 -18.08 3.63
N TYR A 99 10.52 -16.94 3.52
CA TYR A 99 11.06 -15.72 2.91
C TYR A 99 11.67 -14.81 3.98
N ARG A 100 12.61 -13.95 3.56
CA ARG A 100 12.94 -12.74 4.32
C ARG A 100 11.80 -11.73 4.14
N ARG A 101 11.06 -11.47 5.21
CA ARG A 101 9.88 -10.62 5.28
C ARG A 101 10.27 -9.25 5.84
N VAL A 102 10.12 -8.23 5.02
CA VAL A 102 10.48 -6.84 5.35
C VAL A 102 9.26 -5.95 5.22
N ALA A 103 9.00 -5.14 6.24
CA ALA A 103 7.95 -4.13 6.22
C ALA A 103 8.59 -2.76 5.97
N VAL A 104 8.19 -2.11 4.89
CA VAL A 104 8.63 -0.75 4.58
C VAL A 104 7.48 0.19 4.89
N VAL A 105 7.69 1.05 5.88
CA VAL A 105 6.71 1.96 6.47
C VAL A 105 6.89 3.36 5.89
N VAL A 106 5.99 3.75 4.98
CA VAL A 106 6.02 5.08 4.36
C VAL A 106 5.03 5.97 5.10
N VAL A 107 5.56 6.80 5.99
CA VAL A 107 4.86 7.87 6.68
C VAL A 107 5.63 9.16 6.43
N THR A 108 4.91 10.23 6.12
CA THR A 108 5.45 11.56 5.85
C THR A 108 4.88 12.56 6.83
N ASP A 109 5.47 13.75 6.88
CA ASP A 109 4.84 14.88 7.55
C ASP A 109 3.51 15.26 6.86
N GLU A 110 2.71 16.05 7.56
CA GLU A 110 1.37 16.43 7.12
C GLU A 110 1.39 17.28 5.84
N GLN A 111 2.35 18.19 5.71
CA GLN A 111 2.46 19.04 4.53
C GLN A 111 2.75 18.18 3.30
N THR A 112 3.78 17.34 3.37
CA THR A 112 4.13 16.40 2.29
C THR A 112 2.96 15.47 1.96
N TYR A 113 2.24 14.97 2.95
CA TYR A 113 1.10 14.09 2.74
C TYR A 113 -0.02 14.80 1.96
N ARG A 114 -0.36 16.04 2.34
CA ARG A 114 -1.37 16.86 1.67
C ARG A 114 -0.97 17.18 0.24
N GLU A 115 0.28 17.60 0.02
CA GLU A 115 0.79 17.92 -1.33
C GLU A 115 0.75 16.71 -2.26
N ARG A 116 1.20 15.53 -1.78
CA ARG A 116 1.14 14.28 -2.55
C ARG A 116 -0.30 13.86 -2.82
N GLY A 117 -1.19 14.02 -1.84
CA GLY A 117 -2.63 13.77 -1.98
C GLY A 117 -3.26 14.63 -3.07
N ALA A 118 -3.05 15.94 -3.02
CA ALA A 118 -3.58 16.89 -4.00
C ALA A 118 -3.05 16.61 -5.41
N ARG A 119 -1.75 16.34 -5.57
CA ARG A 119 -1.17 15.98 -6.87
C ARG A 119 -1.78 14.70 -7.43
N ARG A 120 -2.01 13.70 -6.58
CA ARG A 120 -2.61 12.44 -7.00
C ARG A 120 -4.08 12.61 -7.38
N GLU A 121 -4.84 13.39 -6.61
CA GLU A 121 -6.25 13.68 -6.91
C GLU A 121 -6.40 14.44 -8.24
N GLN A 122 -5.48 15.35 -8.56
CA GLN A 122 -5.44 16.02 -9.87
C GLN A 122 -5.14 15.06 -11.03
N GLN A 123 -4.31 14.04 -10.81
CA GLN A 123 -3.88 13.11 -11.88
C GLN A 123 -4.84 11.93 -12.08
N ASP A 124 -5.28 11.32 -10.98
CA ASP A 124 -6.01 10.06 -10.96
C ASP A 124 -7.46 10.20 -10.45
N GLY A 125 -7.84 11.38 -9.97
CA GLY A 125 -9.10 11.62 -9.27
C GLY A 125 -9.09 11.13 -7.81
N LYS A 126 -10.21 11.35 -7.12
CA LYS A 126 -10.41 10.88 -5.75
C LYS A 126 -10.74 9.39 -5.74
N GLU A 127 -9.72 8.56 -5.51
CA GLU A 127 -9.88 7.09 -5.51
C GLU A 127 -10.45 6.52 -4.19
N VAL A 128 -10.26 7.21 -3.06
CA VAL A 128 -10.63 6.68 -1.74
C VAL A 128 -11.59 7.65 -1.03
N PRO A 129 -12.79 7.20 -0.63
CA PRO A 129 -13.72 8.03 0.13
C PRO A 129 -13.16 8.47 1.49
N ASP A 130 -13.53 9.66 1.95
CA ASP A 130 -13.00 10.23 3.20
C ASP A 130 -13.29 9.36 4.43
N GLY A 131 -14.47 8.74 4.48
CA GLY A 131 -14.82 7.81 5.56
C GLY A 131 -13.86 6.61 5.64
N ALA A 132 -13.42 6.08 4.49
CA ALA A 132 -12.44 5.00 4.46
C ALA A 132 -11.04 5.48 4.88
N ILE A 133 -10.68 6.73 4.57
CA ILE A 133 -9.44 7.34 5.09
C ILE A 133 -9.51 7.47 6.61
N MET A 134 -10.63 7.92 7.17
CA MET A 134 -10.78 8.04 8.63
C MET A 134 -10.73 6.70 9.34
N ASP A 135 -11.35 5.66 8.77
CA ASP A 135 -11.24 4.28 9.29
C ASP A 135 -9.80 3.77 9.25
N MET A 136 -9.09 3.99 8.14
CA MET A 136 -7.68 3.65 8.04
C MET A 136 -6.83 4.42 9.05
N LYS A 137 -7.12 5.70 9.28
CA LYS A 137 -6.44 6.51 10.30
C LYS A 137 -6.64 5.91 11.69
N ALA A 138 -7.88 5.61 12.08
CA ALA A 138 -8.20 5.03 13.40
C ALA A 138 -7.45 3.71 13.67
N ASN A 139 -7.28 2.90 12.63
CA ASN A 139 -6.75 1.55 12.72
C ASN A 139 -5.29 1.42 12.29
N PHE A 140 -4.63 2.52 11.91
CA PHE A 140 -3.23 2.46 11.49
C PHE A 140 -2.34 2.07 12.66
N SER A 141 -1.68 0.93 12.54
CA SER A 141 -0.65 0.43 13.46
C SER A 141 0.66 0.19 12.73
N LEU A 142 1.77 0.51 13.40
CA LEU A 142 3.11 0.18 12.91
C LEU A 142 3.39 -1.33 13.04
N PRO A 143 4.04 -1.95 12.05
CA PRO A 143 4.50 -3.31 12.16
C PRO A 143 5.70 -3.38 13.11
N GLU A 144 5.78 -4.45 13.89
CA GLU A 144 6.88 -4.71 14.81
C GLU A 144 7.65 -5.96 14.40
N LYS A 145 8.99 -5.93 14.57
CA LYS A 145 9.83 -7.10 14.32
C LYS A 145 9.39 -8.25 15.23
N GLY A 146 9.38 -9.47 14.71
CA GLY A 146 8.97 -10.64 15.47
C GLY A 146 8.95 -11.91 14.65
N SER A 147 8.25 -12.94 15.13
CA SER A 147 8.25 -14.28 14.53
C SER A 147 7.77 -14.35 13.06
N TRP A 148 7.06 -13.32 12.59
CA TRP A 148 6.50 -13.24 11.25
C TRP A 148 7.07 -12.10 10.41
N LEU A 149 8.01 -11.32 10.96
CA LEU A 149 8.59 -10.14 10.32
C LEU A 149 10.03 -9.93 10.76
N ASP A 150 10.95 -10.01 9.80
CA ASP A 150 12.39 -9.97 10.07
C ASP A 150 12.89 -8.53 10.24
N GLU A 151 12.32 -7.58 9.48
CA GLU A 151 12.81 -6.22 9.44
C GLU A 151 11.71 -5.18 9.19
N VAL A 152 11.89 -4.00 9.77
CA VAL A 152 11.08 -2.81 9.52
C VAL A 152 12.00 -1.70 9.06
N ILE A 153 11.66 -1.06 7.93
CA ILE A 153 12.41 0.03 7.31
C ILE A 153 11.52 1.28 7.24
N PHE A 154 12.11 2.41 7.60
CA PHE A 154 11.48 3.72 7.65
C PHE A 154 12.21 4.67 6.68
N PRO A 155 11.82 4.73 5.39
CA PRO A 155 12.56 5.45 4.36
C PRO A 155 12.37 6.97 4.36
N GLU A 156 11.39 7.51 5.10
CA GLU A 156 11.11 8.95 5.13
C GLU A 156 11.24 9.50 6.55
N LEU A 157 10.21 9.35 7.38
CA LEU A 157 10.29 9.66 8.81
C LEU A 157 10.80 8.47 9.59
N ASN A 158 11.59 8.70 10.66
CA ASN A 158 12.04 7.61 11.52
C ASN A 158 10.88 7.00 12.33
N GLU A 159 11.16 5.95 13.10
CA GLU A 159 10.13 5.23 13.86
C GLU A 159 9.39 6.13 14.88
N GLU A 160 10.13 6.96 15.63
CA GLU A 160 9.55 7.84 16.65
C GLU A 160 8.68 8.94 16.04
N GLU A 161 9.15 9.55 14.96
CA GLU A 161 8.40 10.56 14.20
C GLU A 161 7.15 9.95 13.56
N SER A 162 7.26 8.74 13.00
CA SER A 162 6.14 8.00 12.43
C SER A 162 5.08 7.69 13.49
N LYS A 163 5.48 7.35 14.72
CA LYS A 163 4.55 7.15 15.86
C LYS A 163 3.76 8.42 16.16
N LYS A 164 4.43 9.58 16.23
CA LYS A 164 3.76 10.88 16.47
C LYS A 164 2.71 11.21 15.41
N VAL A 165 3.02 10.96 14.13
CA VAL A 165 2.07 11.17 13.03
C VAL A 165 0.88 10.23 13.14
N ILE A 166 1.10 8.96 13.50
CA ILE A 166 0.03 7.98 13.66
C ILE A 166 -0.87 8.32 14.87
N GLU A 167 -0.30 8.78 15.98
CA GLU A 167 -1.08 9.30 17.11
C GLU A 167 -1.97 10.47 16.70
N GLN A 168 -1.46 11.36 15.83
CA GLN A 168 -2.26 12.44 15.28
C GLN A 168 -3.40 11.91 14.40
N PHE A 169 -3.16 10.89 13.57
CA PHE A 169 -4.22 10.22 12.82
C PHE A 169 -5.30 9.61 13.73
N HIS A 170 -4.90 8.99 14.84
CA HIS A 170 -5.86 8.45 15.82
C HIS A 170 -6.72 9.55 16.45
N LYS A 171 -6.12 10.70 16.79
CA LYS A 171 -6.84 11.87 17.33
C LYS A 171 -7.85 12.42 16.32
N GLU A 172 -7.46 12.56 15.06
CA GLU A 172 -8.34 13.03 13.99
C GLU A 172 -9.51 12.09 13.75
N ALA A 173 -9.25 10.79 13.68
CA ALA A 173 -10.30 9.80 13.49
C ALA A 173 -11.30 9.78 14.67
N LYS A 174 -10.79 9.87 15.91
CA LYS A 174 -11.62 9.98 17.11
C LYS A 174 -12.46 11.26 17.11
N ALA A 175 -11.91 12.40 16.70
CA ALA A 175 -12.64 13.65 16.56
C ALA A 175 -13.75 13.57 15.48
N ALA A 176 -13.54 12.77 14.45
CA ALA A 176 -14.53 12.45 13.42
C ALA A 176 -15.55 11.37 13.85
N GLY A 177 -15.50 10.89 15.10
CA GLY A 177 -16.42 9.87 15.63
C GLY A 177 -16.09 8.43 15.23
N VAL A 178 -14.94 8.18 14.60
CA VAL A 178 -14.48 6.84 14.22
C VAL A 178 -13.62 6.27 15.35
N VAL A 179 -14.01 5.11 15.88
CA VAL A 179 -13.30 4.42 16.95
C VAL A 179 -12.52 3.26 16.36
N ARG A 180 -11.36 2.97 16.94
CA ARG A 180 -10.51 1.84 16.59
C ARG A 180 -11.25 0.52 16.87
N GLU A 181 -11.19 -0.40 15.92
CA GLU A 181 -11.68 -1.79 16.08
C GLU A 181 -10.62 -2.70 16.75
#